data_AF-A0A921MME6-F1
#
_entry.id   AF-A0A921MME6-F1
#
_cell.length_a   1.000
_cell.length_b   1.000
_cell.length_c   1.000
_cell.angle_alpha   90.00
_cell.angle_beta   90.00
_cell.angle_gamma   90.00
#
_symmetry.space_group_name_H-M   'P 1'
#
loop_
_entity.id
_entity.type
_entity.pdbx_description
1 polymer ?
#
loop_
_entity_poly.entity_id
_entity_poly.type
_entity_poly.pdbx_seq_one_letter_code
_entity_poly.pdbx_strand_id
1 'polypeptide(L)'
;MNANKYTQKSLEAIQEAQAVATEYGNQQIEQAHLLLALLETENGLIPQLLTKMGLTVPSFAAAVKNEVQKLPRVSGSGREQGKIYVAQDVDKVLNTAESVAESMKDEFISVEHLLLALVECANSTLKHLFQTYRITREGILQALSSIRGNQRVTSDNPEETYDALKKYGSDLVERARQNKLDPVIGRDD
;
A
#
# COMPACT_ATOMS: atom_id res chain seq x y z
N MET A 1 -16.94 7.28 -1.04
CA MET A 1 -15.80 6.85 -1.88
C MET A 1 -16.15 7.06 -3.36
N ASN A 2 -15.28 7.69 -4.14
CA ASN A 2 -15.39 7.73 -5.61
C ASN A 2 -14.42 6.70 -6.21
N ALA A 3 -14.93 5.53 -6.64
CA ALA A 3 -14.12 4.41 -7.11
C ALA A 3 -13.23 4.77 -8.31
N ASN A 4 -13.64 5.73 -9.14
CA ASN A 4 -12.89 6.15 -10.33
C ASN A 4 -11.57 6.87 -9.99
N LYS A 5 -11.37 7.27 -8.72
CA LYS A 5 -10.12 7.88 -8.24
C LYS A 5 -9.08 6.85 -7.77
N TYR A 6 -9.40 5.56 -7.73
CA TYR A 6 -8.51 4.52 -7.22
C TYR A 6 -7.84 3.78 -8.36
N THR A 7 -6.62 3.29 -8.13
CA THR A 7 -6.01 2.30 -9.03
C THR A 7 -6.72 0.96 -8.92
N GLN A 8 -6.57 0.10 -9.92
CA GLN A 8 -7.18 -1.24 -9.89
C GLN A 8 -6.66 -2.05 -8.69
N LYS A 9 -5.36 -1.97 -8.39
CA LYS A 9 -4.76 -2.62 -7.21
C LYS A 9 -5.28 -2.09 -5.88
N SER A 10 -5.58 -0.80 -5.78
CA SER A 10 -6.22 -0.27 -4.58
C SER A 10 -7.66 -0.79 -4.42
N LEU A 11 -8.42 -0.87 -5.51
CA LEU A 11 -9.78 -1.42 -5.48
C LEU A 11 -9.77 -2.91 -5.14
N GLU A 12 -8.85 -3.69 -5.72
CA GLU A 12 -8.62 -5.11 -5.40
C GLU A 12 -8.28 -5.26 -3.91
N ALA A 13 -7.38 -4.44 -3.35
CA ALA A 13 -7.03 -4.51 -1.93
C ALA A 13 -8.23 -4.22 -1.01
N ILE A 14 -9.12 -3.30 -1.38
CA ILE A 14 -10.34 -3.01 -0.61
C ILE A 14 -11.33 -4.19 -0.68
N GLN A 15 -11.47 -4.79 -1.87
CA GLN A 15 -12.31 -5.98 -2.05
C GLN A 15 -11.77 -7.18 -1.27
N GLU A 16 -10.46 -7.38 -1.28
CA GLU A 16 -9.81 -8.44 -0.52
C GLU A 16 -9.96 -8.20 0.99
N ALA A 17 -9.83 -6.95 1.46
CA ALA A 17 -10.09 -6.62 2.86
C ALA A 17 -11.53 -6.97 3.29
N GLN A 18 -12.51 -6.79 2.39
CA GLN A 18 -13.88 -7.23 2.60
C GLN A 18 -14.00 -8.76 2.61
N ALA A 19 -13.28 -9.46 1.74
CA ALA A 19 -13.24 -10.92 1.70
C ALA A 19 -12.68 -11.48 3.01
N VAL A 20 -11.55 -10.95 3.50
CA VAL A 20 -10.98 -11.33 4.80
C VAL A 20 -11.98 -11.07 5.93
N ALA A 21 -12.60 -9.89 6.00
CA ALA A 21 -13.62 -9.62 7.02
C ALA A 21 -14.80 -10.62 6.96
N THR A 22 -15.17 -11.06 5.76
CA THR A 22 -16.19 -12.10 5.56
C THR A 22 -15.73 -13.44 6.11
N GLU A 23 -14.53 -13.88 5.73
CA GLU A 23 -13.92 -15.16 6.09
C GLU A 23 -13.80 -15.30 7.62
N TYR A 24 -13.37 -14.25 8.30
CA TYR A 24 -13.17 -14.23 9.75
C TYR A 24 -14.46 -13.96 10.54
N GLY A 25 -15.58 -13.73 9.85
CA GLY A 25 -16.89 -13.50 10.49
C GLY A 25 -16.98 -12.14 11.21
N ASN A 26 -16.25 -11.14 10.73
CA ASN A 26 -16.30 -9.79 11.25
C ASN A 26 -17.45 -9.00 10.61
N GLN A 27 -18.07 -8.11 11.37
CA GLN A 27 -19.22 -7.32 10.91
C GLN A 27 -18.82 -6.16 9.99
N GLN A 28 -17.59 -5.67 10.15
CA GLN A 28 -17.07 -4.52 9.44
C GLN A 28 -15.62 -4.74 9.02
N ILE A 29 -15.21 -4.05 7.96
CA ILE A 29 -13.82 -3.93 7.54
C ILE A 29 -13.10 -3.05 8.56
N GLU A 30 -12.08 -3.61 9.17
CA GLU A 30 -11.16 -2.96 10.11
C GLU A 30 -9.81 -2.69 9.44
N GLN A 31 -9.01 -1.77 10.00
CA GLN A 31 -7.69 -1.43 9.44
C GLN A 31 -6.76 -2.65 9.30
N ALA A 32 -6.89 -3.64 10.19
CA ALA A 32 -6.11 -4.88 10.13
C ALA A 32 -6.43 -5.71 8.87
N HIS A 33 -7.68 -5.72 8.42
CA HIS A 33 -8.07 -6.40 7.19
C HIS A 33 -7.47 -5.71 5.96
N LEU A 34 -7.56 -4.38 5.92
CA LEU A 34 -6.99 -3.59 4.82
C LEU A 34 -5.47 -3.75 4.75
N LEU A 35 -4.79 -3.70 5.90
CA LEU A 35 -3.35 -3.93 5.96
C LEU A 35 -2.98 -5.35 5.52
N LEU A 36 -3.74 -6.37 5.95
CA LEU A 36 -3.48 -7.75 5.54
C LEU A 36 -3.65 -7.93 4.03
N ALA A 37 -4.71 -7.40 3.44
CA ALA A 37 -4.96 -7.44 2.00
C ALA A 37 -3.81 -6.81 1.19
N LEU A 38 -3.30 -5.65 1.63
CA LEU A 38 -2.15 -4.99 1.01
C LEU A 38 -0.87 -5.85 1.10
N LEU A 39 -0.69 -6.62 2.18
CA LEU A 39 0.48 -7.48 2.40
C LEU A 39 0.42 -8.80 1.63
N GLU A 40 -0.77 -9.36 1.44
CA GLU A 40 -0.97 -10.66 0.80
C GLU A 40 -1.15 -10.56 -0.73
N THR A 41 -1.19 -9.33 -1.28
CA THR A 41 -1.22 -9.11 -2.73
C THR A 41 0.04 -9.69 -3.39
N GLU A 42 -0.13 -10.73 -4.20
CA GLU A 42 0.98 -11.36 -4.93
C GLU A 42 1.72 -10.38 -5.84
N ASN A 43 3.05 -10.40 -5.77
CA ASN A 43 3.93 -9.45 -6.47
C ASN A 43 3.57 -7.96 -6.23
N GLY A 44 2.82 -7.65 -5.18
CA GLY A 44 2.34 -6.30 -4.89
C GLY A 44 3.46 -5.33 -4.53
N LEU A 45 3.19 -4.03 -4.72
CA LEU A 45 4.13 -2.96 -4.38
C LEU A 45 4.47 -2.94 -2.89
N ILE A 46 3.49 -3.17 -2.02
CA ILE A 46 3.66 -3.08 -0.55
C ILE A 46 4.64 -4.16 -0.02
N PRO A 47 4.51 -5.46 -0.35
CA PRO A 47 5.53 -6.45 -0.02
C PRO A 47 6.94 -6.10 -0.51
N GLN A 48 7.06 -5.60 -1.74
CA GLN A 48 8.35 -5.19 -2.30
C GLN A 48 8.97 -4.02 -1.54
N LEU A 49 8.15 -3.03 -1.17
CA LEU A 49 8.54 -1.86 -0.39
C LEU A 49 9.03 -2.26 1.00
N LEU A 50 8.27 -3.10 1.72
CA LEU A 50 8.66 -3.55 3.06
C LEU A 50 9.91 -4.43 3.03
N THR A 51 10.09 -5.23 1.98
CA THR A 51 11.34 -6.00 1.77
C THR A 51 12.54 -5.07 1.63
N LYS A 52 12.41 -3.96 0.88
CA LYS A 52 13.47 -2.93 0.74
C LYS A 52 13.77 -2.20 2.05
N MET A 53 12.77 -2.07 2.93
CA MET A 53 12.96 -1.56 4.30
C MET A 53 13.66 -2.57 5.23
N GLY A 54 13.97 -3.78 4.75
CA GLY A 54 14.64 -4.83 5.51
C GLY A 54 13.70 -5.69 6.36
N LEU A 55 12.38 -5.64 6.14
CA LEU A 55 11.43 -6.44 6.88
C LEU A 55 11.30 -7.85 6.28
N THR A 56 11.07 -8.82 7.16
CA THR A 56 10.59 -10.14 6.77
C THR A 56 9.08 -10.08 6.57
N VAL A 57 8.62 -9.81 5.35
CA VAL A 57 7.19 -9.64 5.03
C VAL A 57 6.32 -10.80 5.53
N PRO A 58 6.69 -12.09 5.39
CA PRO A 58 5.88 -13.18 5.94
C PRO A 58 5.69 -13.11 7.46
N SER A 59 6.71 -12.66 8.20
CA SER A 59 6.60 -12.47 9.65
C SER A 59 5.63 -11.34 9.99
N PHE A 60 5.71 -10.22 9.26
CA PHE A 60 4.81 -9.09 9.49
C PHE A 60 3.37 -9.42 9.13
N ALA A 61 3.13 -10.06 7.97
CA ALA A 61 1.81 -10.52 7.56
C ALA A 61 1.19 -11.49 8.59
N ALA A 62 1.98 -12.42 9.13
CA ALA A 62 1.52 -13.31 10.20
C ALA A 62 1.13 -12.55 11.47
N ALA A 63 1.87 -11.51 11.85
CA ALA A 63 1.51 -10.67 13.00
C ALA A 63 0.22 -9.88 12.76
N VAL A 64 0.02 -9.31 11.57
CA VAL A 64 -1.23 -8.63 11.19
C VAL A 64 -2.41 -9.61 11.18
N LYS A 65 -2.21 -10.82 10.64
CA LYS A 65 -3.22 -11.89 10.63
C LYS A 65 -3.62 -12.32 12.04
N ASN A 66 -2.68 -12.35 12.99
CA ASN A 66 -2.99 -12.59 14.40
C ASN A 66 -3.88 -11.49 15.00
N GLU A 67 -3.74 -10.23 14.58
CA GLU A 67 -4.65 -9.17 15.02
C GLU A 67 -6.04 -9.32 14.40
N VAL A 68 -6.14 -9.72 13.12
CA VAL A 68 -7.42 -10.06 12.49
C VAL A 68 -8.13 -11.18 13.27
N GLN A 69 -7.41 -12.21 13.68
CA GLN A 69 -7.98 -13.34 14.43
C GLN A 69 -8.61 -12.95 15.77
N LYS A 70 -8.10 -11.89 16.41
CA LYS A 70 -8.57 -11.36 17.70
C LYS A 70 -9.80 -10.46 17.58
N LEU A 71 -10.14 -10.01 16.37
CA LEU A 71 -11.27 -9.12 16.17
C LEU A 71 -12.59 -9.79 16.57
N PRO A 72 -13.57 -9.02 17.10
CA PRO A 72 -14.88 -9.55 17.44
C PRO A 72 -15.56 -10.21 16.25
N ARG A 73 -16.03 -11.44 16.46
CA ARG A 73 -16.77 -12.21 15.46
C ARG A 73 -18.24 -12.15 15.78
N VAL A 74 -19.06 -11.96 14.76
CA VAL A 74 -20.52 -11.98 14.90
C VAL A 74 -21.06 -13.31 14.41
N SER A 75 -21.78 -14.01 15.30
CA SER A 75 -22.54 -15.22 14.99
C SER A 75 -24.02 -14.97 15.23
N GLY A 76 -24.89 -15.34 14.28
CA GLY A 76 -26.35 -15.32 14.48
C GLY A 76 -27.15 -14.81 13.29
N SER A 77 -28.47 -15.00 13.37
CA SER A 77 -29.48 -14.64 12.34
C SER A 77 -29.74 -13.14 12.18
N GLY A 78 -29.12 -12.28 13.00
CA GLY A 78 -29.23 -10.83 12.91
C GLY A 78 -28.30 -10.18 11.89
N ARG A 79 -27.49 -10.96 11.17
CA ARG A 79 -26.64 -10.46 10.08
C ARG A 79 -27.49 -10.33 8.82
N GLU A 80 -27.62 -9.11 8.29
CA GLU A 80 -28.06 -8.94 6.90
C GLU A 80 -27.02 -9.63 5.99
N GLN A 81 -27.40 -10.79 5.43
CA GLN A 81 -26.51 -11.54 4.56
C GLN A 81 -26.04 -10.64 3.41
N GLY A 82 -24.72 -10.60 3.19
CA GLY A 82 -24.11 -9.82 2.12
C GLY A 82 -23.77 -8.36 2.45
N LYS A 83 -24.10 -7.83 3.63
CA LYS A 83 -23.64 -6.50 4.05
C LYS A 83 -22.46 -6.59 5.01
N ILE A 84 -21.35 -5.98 4.60
CA ILE A 84 -20.19 -5.70 5.45
C ILE A 84 -20.04 -4.19 5.50
N TYR A 85 -19.95 -3.66 6.71
CA TYR A 85 -19.78 -2.23 6.95
C TYR A 85 -18.31 -1.83 6.85
N VAL A 86 -18.03 -0.54 6.68
CA VAL A 86 -16.67 0.00 6.79
C VAL A 86 -16.56 0.64 8.17
N ALA A 87 -15.54 0.28 8.95
CA ALA A 87 -15.30 0.90 10.25
C ALA A 87 -14.88 2.37 10.06
N GLN A 88 -15.23 3.22 11.02
CA GLN A 88 -14.88 4.65 11.00
C GLN A 88 -13.37 4.89 10.82
N ASP A 89 -12.55 4.04 11.45
CA ASP A 89 -11.09 4.10 11.35
C ASP A 89 -10.57 3.76 9.95
N VAL A 90 -11.29 2.93 9.18
CA VAL A 90 -10.98 2.64 7.77
C VAL A 90 -11.46 3.77 6.88
N ASP A 91 -12.65 4.32 7.12
CA ASP A 91 -13.15 5.50 6.41
C ASP A 91 -12.17 6.68 6.53
N LYS A 92 -11.60 6.88 7.72
CA LYS A 92 -10.55 7.87 7.94
C LYS A 92 -9.31 7.60 7.08
N VAL A 93 -8.85 6.35 7.01
CA VAL A 93 -7.71 5.94 6.17
C VAL A 93 -7.98 6.22 4.69
N LEU A 94 -9.18 5.88 4.19
CA LEU A 94 -9.54 6.12 2.78
C LEU A 94 -9.55 7.62 2.44
N ASN A 95 -10.09 8.45 3.32
CA ASN A 95 -10.09 9.91 3.14
C ASN A 95 -8.66 10.49 3.24
N THR A 96 -7.84 10.02 4.19
CA THR A 96 -6.44 10.45 4.31
C THR A 96 -5.61 10.00 3.10
N ALA A 97 -5.88 8.84 2.52
CA ALA A 97 -5.17 8.36 1.33
C ALA A 97 -5.41 9.27 0.11
N GLU A 98 -6.60 9.86 -0.02
CA GLU A 98 -6.88 10.89 -1.03
C GLU A 98 -6.00 12.13 -0.82
N SER A 99 -5.93 12.65 0.41
CA SER A 99 -5.05 13.79 0.72
C SER A 99 -3.56 13.48 0.52
N VAL A 100 -3.13 12.25 0.83
CA VAL A 100 -1.75 11.79 0.58
C VAL A 100 -1.45 11.80 -0.91
N ALA A 101 -2.33 11.22 -1.74
CA ALA A 101 -2.18 11.22 -3.20
C ALA A 101 -2.09 12.65 -3.76
N GLU A 102 -2.98 13.55 -3.33
CA GLU A 102 -2.97 14.96 -3.73
C GLU A 102 -1.66 15.66 -3.34
N SER A 103 -1.15 15.40 -2.12
CA SER A 103 0.13 15.97 -1.66
C SER A 103 1.33 15.49 -2.47
N MET A 104 1.25 14.26 -2.99
CA MET A 104 2.24 13.66 -3.88
C MET A 104 2.03 14.03 -5.36
N LYS A 105 1.00 14.84 -5.65
CA LYS A 105 0.59 15.31 -6.98
C LYS A 105 0.20 14.17 -7.93
N ASP A 106 -0.38 13.11 -7.35
CA ASP A 106 -0.87 11.95 -8.06
C ASP A 106 -2.34 12.10 -8.45
N GLU A 107 -2.71 11.52 -9.58
CA GLU A 107 -4.06 11.62 -10.14
C GLU A 107 -4.96 10.48 -9.63
N PHE A 108 -4.38 9.35 -9.21
CA PHE A 108 -5.08 8.22 -8.61
C PHE A 108 -4.53 7.82 -7.23
N ILE A 109 -5.42 7.25 -6.42
CA ILE A 109 -5.13 6.69 -5.11
C ILE A 109 -4.61 5.26 -5.30
N SER A 110 -3.28 5.13 -5.27
CA SER A 110 -2.56 3.85 -5.32
C SER A 110 -2.34 3.24 -3.92
N VAL A 111 -1.90 1.97 -3.89
CA VAL A 111 -1.71 1.18 -2.68
C VAL A 111 -0.70 1.77 -1.70
N GLU A 112 0.31 2.52 -2.18
CA GLU A 112 1.24 3.23 -1.31
C GLU A 112 0.58 4.36 -0.52
N HIS A 113 -0.44 5.02 -1.09
CA HIS A 113 -1.19 6.07 -0.41
C HIS A 113 -2.03 5.48 0.71
N LEU A 114 -2.63 4.30 0.47
CA LEU A 114 -3.34 3.53 1.50
C LEU A 114 -2.41 3.13 2.65
N LEU A 115 -1.20 2.63 2.35
CA LEU A 115 -0.23 2.29 3.39
C LEU A 115 0.22 3.52 4.20
N LEU A 116 0.54 4.64 3.54
CA LEU A 116 0.93 5.87 4.22
C LEU A 116 -0.20 6.39 5.12
N ALA A 117 -1.44 6.35 4.65
CA ALA A 117 -2.61 6.73 5.43
C ALA A 117 -2.87 5.77 6.60
N LEU A 118 -2.66 4.46 6.43
CA LEU A 118 -2.73 3.47 7.52
C LEU A 118 -1.74 3.79 8.63
N VAL A 119 -0.50 4.17 8.29
CA VAL A 119 0.51 4.55 9.28
C VAL A 119 0.15 5.85 10.00
N GLU A 120 -0.39 6.83 9.28
CA GLU A 120 -0.79 8.13 9.84
C GLU A 120 -2.03 8.04 10.75
N CYS A 121 -3.01 7.23 10.34
CA CYS A 121 -4.28 7.07 11.04
C CYS A 121 -4.38 5.77 11.84
N ALA A 122 -3.24 5.16 12.16
CA ALA A 122 -3.18 3.88 12.84
C ALA A 122 -3.95 3.92 14.18
N ASN A 123 -4.88 2.98 14.35
CA ASN A 123 -5.45 2.72 15.67
C ASN A 123 -4.39 2.14 16.62
N SER A 124 -4.73 1.98 17.91
CA SER A 124 -3.77 1.51 18.93
C SER A 124 -3.09 0.19 18.55
N THR A 125 -3.84 -0.75 17.98
CA THR A 125 -3.35 -2.07 17.55
C THR A 125 -2.32 -1.94 16.43
N LEU A 126 -2.66 -1.25 15.32
CA LEU A 126 -1.74 -1.09 14.21
C LEU A 126 -0.54 -0.23 14.59
N LYS A 127 -0.71 0.77 15.44
CA LYS A 127 0.38 1.60 15.95
C LYS A 127 1.42 0.76 16.69
N HIS A 128 0.98 -0.19 17.51
CA HIS A 128 1.89 -1.10 18.21
C HIS A 128 2.62 -2.04 17.24
N LEU A 129 1.93 -2.57 16.23
CA LEU A 129 2.55 -3.39 15.18
C LEU A 129 3.61 -2.59 14.41
N PHE A 130 3.28 -1.39 13.92
CA PHE A 130 4.22 -0.55 13.19
C PHE A 130 5.44 -0.20 14.03
N GLN A 131 5.28 0.09 15.33
CA GLN A 131 6.40 0.32 16.25
C GLN A 131 7.28 -0.93 16.41
N THR A 132 6.68 -2.11 16.58
CA THR A 132 7.40 -3.38 16.75
C THR A 132 8.26 -3.71 15.54
N TYR A 133 7.72 -3.48 14.34
CA TYR A 133 8.40 -3.71 13.07
C TYR A 133 9.19 -2.49 12.55
N ARG A 134 9.25 -1.40 13.34
CA ARG A 134 9.93 -0.14 12.99
C ARG A 134 9.50 0.45 11.64
N ILE A 135 8.22 0.27 11.30
CA ILE A 135 7.62 0.88 10.12
C ILE A 135 7.28 2.33 10.47
N THR A 136 7.96 3.26 9.81
CA THR A 136 7.67 4.69 9.93
C THR A 136 7.31 5.29 8.58
N ARG A 137 6.63 6.43 8.59
CA ARG A 137 6.28 7.16 7.37
C ARG A 137 7.52 7.50 6.54
N GLU A 138 8.59 7.94 7.20
CA GLU A 138 9.84 8.32 6.57
C GLU A 138 10.51 7.12 5.88
N GLY A 139 10.53 5.96 6.56
CA GLY A 139 11.07 4.72 5.99
C GLY A 139 10.29 4.26 4.76
N ILE A 140 8.95 4.40 4.79
CA ILE A 140 8.10 4.09 3.63
C ILE A 140 8.40 5.03 2.47
N LEU A 141 8.46 6.35 2.70
CA LEU A 141 8.74 7.34 1.66
C LEU A 141 10.13 7.12 1.05
N GLN A 142 11.14 6.80 1.87
CA GLN A 142 12.48 6.50 1.38
C GLN A 142 12.49 5.25 0.49
N ALA A 143 11.87 4.16 0.94
CA ALA A 143 11.78 2.93 0.16
C ALA A 143 10.97 3.14 -1.15
N LEU A 144 9.85 3.85 -1.07
CA LEU A 144 9.00 4.18 -2.20
C LEU A 144 9.76 4.97 -3.27
N SER A 145 10.55 5.98 -2.87
CA SER A 145 11.37 6.76 -3.80
C SER A 145 12.33 5.89 -4.62
N SER A 146 12.79 4.75 -4.07
CA SER A 146 13.68 3.83 -4.77
C SER A 146 12.97 2.87 -5.73
N ILE A 147 11.65 2.75 -5.64
CA ILE A 147 10.83 1.91 -6.53
C ILE A 147 10.21 2.75 -7.64
N ARG A 148 9.56 3.85 -7.24
CA ARG A 148 8.80 4.72 -8.13
C ARG A 148 9.64 5.86 -8.72
N GLY A 149 10.77 6.19 -8.10
CA GLY A 149 11.57 7.34 -8.49
C GLY A 149 10.75 8.63 -8.42
N ASN A 150 10.77 9.40 -9.51
CA ASN A 150 10.00 10.64 -9.67
C ASN A 150 8.70 10.44 -10.46
N GLN A 151 8.28 9.20 -10.71
CA GLN A 151 7.07 8.96 -11.48
C GLN A 151 5.83 9.40 -10.70
N ARG A 152 4.75 9.69 -11.41
CA ARG A 152 3.44 10.01 -10.82
C ARG A 152 2.45 8.92 -11.18
N VAL A 153 1.46 8.70 -10.33
CA VAL A 153 0.34 7.80 -10.59
C VAL A 153 -0.67 8.56 -11.44
N THR A 154 -0.48 8.50 -12.76
CA THR A 154 -1.33 9.19 -13.75
C THR A 154 -2.23 8.23 -14.53
N SER A 155 -2.27 6.95 -14.15
CA SER A 155 -3.19 5.94 -14.68
C SER A 155 -3.74 5.09 -13.53
N ASP A 156 -4.78 4.31 -13.81
CA ASP A 156 -5.38 3.37 -12.88
C ASP A 156 -4.56 2.07 -12.70
N ASN A 157 -3.48 1.89 -13.49
CA ASN A 157 -2.55 0.74 -13.43
C ASN A 157 -1.07 1.20 -13.45
N PRO A 158 -0.61 1.93 -12.42
CA PRO A 158 0.76 2.44 -12.40
C PRO A 158 1.83 1.32 -12.26
N GLU A 159 1.49 0.19 -11.65
CA GLU A 159 2.44 -0.87 -11.29
C GLU A 159 3.06 -1.55 -12.52
N GLU A 160 2.35 -1.61 -13.64
CA GLU A 160 2.89 -2.12 -14.92
C GLU A 160 4.11 -1.30 -15.37
N THR A 161 4.12 0.00 -15.08
CA THR A 161 5.20 0.92 -15.44
C THR A 161 6.42 0.72 -14.55
N TYR A 162 6.21 0.48 -13.24
CA TYR A 162 7.30 0.22 -12.29
C TYR A 162 8.07 -1.05 -12.64
N ASP A 163 7.34 -2.11 -12.98
CA ASP A 163 7.91 -3.40 -13.35
C ASP A 163 8.65 -3.35 -14.69
N ALA A 164 8.14 -2.59 -15.68
CA ALA A 164 8.75 -2.45 -17.00
C ALA A 164 10.13 -1.77 -16.94
N LEU A 165 10.30 -0.73 -16.11
CA LEU A 165 11.61 -0.09 -15.91
C LEU A 165 12.61 -1.02 -15.24
N LYS A 166 12.18 -1.82 -14.27
CA LYS A 166 13.05 -2.79 -13.60
C LYS A 166 13.47 -3.93 -14.53
N LYS A 167 12.58 -4.37 -15.44
CA LYS A 167 12.83 -5.50 -16.36
C LYS A 167 13.52 -5.10 -17.68
N TYR A 168 13.26 -3.89 -18.19
CA TYR A 168 13.69 -3.47 -19.53
C TYR A 168 14.32 -2.07 -19.58
N GLY A 169 14.26 -1.30 -18.50
CA GLY A 169 14.87 0.02 -18.42
C GLY A 169 16.35 -0.05 -18.03
N SER A 170 17.20 0.70 -18.73
CA SER A 170 18.56 0.98 -18.25
C SER A 170 18.54 2.34 -17.57
N ASP A 171 18.79 2.39 -16.26
CA ASP A 171 18.85 3.66 -15.52
C ASP A 171 20.14 4.42 -15.90
N LEU A 172 19.99 5.37 -16.84
CA LEU A 172 21.10 6.19 -17.31
C LEU A 172 21.59 7.16 -16.23
N VAL A 173 20.74 7.58 -15.27
CA VAL A 173 21.14 8.50 -14.19
C VAL A 173 22.04 7.77 -13.19
N GLU A 174 21.67 6.54 -12.82
CA GLU A 174 22.51 5.71 -11.97
C GLU A 174 23.83 5.33 -12.66
N ARG A 175 23.80 5.03 -13.97
CA ARG A 175 25.02 4.81 -14.77
C ARG A 175 25.88 6.08 -14.87
N ALA A 176 25.28 7.27 -14.96
CA ALA A 176 25.98 8.54 -14.93
C ALA A 176 26.72 8.72 -13.60
N ARG A 177 26.03 8.49 -12.47
CA ARG A 177 26.63 8.57 -11.13
C ARG A 177 27.77 7.58 -10.92
N GLN A 178 27.70 6.41 -11.57
CA GLN A 178 28.76 5.40 -11.51
C GLN A 178 29.92 5.65 -12.49
N ASN A 179 29.95 6.80 -13.20
CA ASN A 179 30.90 7.09 -14.29
C ASN A 179 30.91 5.99 -15.38
N LYS A 180 29.77 5.31 -15.60
CA LYS A 180 29.58 4.26 -16.61
C LYS A 180 28.86 4.77 -17.86
N LEU A 181 28.82 6.08 -18.05
CA LEU A 181 28.36 6.73 -19.27
C LEU A 181 29.54 7.38 -19.96
N ASP A 182 29.67 7.14 -21.25
CA ASP A 182 30.64 7.85 -22.06
C ASP A 182 30.25 9.35 -22.15
N PRO A 183 31.23 10.26 -22.02
CA PRO A 183 30.96 11.69 -22.13
C PRO A 183 30.48 12.04 -23.54
N VAL A 184 29.35 12.74 -23.61
CA VAL A 184 28.81 13.24 -24.88
C VAL A 184 29.58 14.50 -25.27
N ILE A 185 30.33 14.46 -26.37
CA ILE A 185 31.11 15.60 -26.88
C ILE A 185 30.36 16.22 -28.07
N GLY A 186 30.22 17.55 -28.09
CA GLY A 186 29.67 18.30 -29.24
C GLY A 186 28.18 18.57 -29.22
N ARG A 187 27.57 18.70 -28.03
CA ARG A 187 26.15 19.06 -27.83
C ARG A 187 25.93 20.20 -26.82
N ASP A 188 26.88 21.13 -26.74
CA ASP A 188 26.68 22.39 -26.05
C ASP A 188 26.41 23.46 -27.11
N ASP A 189 25.19 24.02 -27.13
CA ASP A 189 24.83 25.21 -27.91
C ASP A 189 25.29 26.49 -27.19
#